data_AF-A0A4P0XNE2-F1
#
_entry.id   AF-A0A4P0XNE2-F1
#
_cell.length_a   1.000
_cell.length_b   1.000
_cell.length_c   1.000
_cell.angle_alpha   90.00
_cell.angle_beta   90.00
_cell.angle_gamma   90.00
#
_symmetry.space_group_name_H-M   'P 1'
#
loop_
_entity.id
_entity.type
_entity.pdbx_description
1 polymer ?
#
loop_
_entity_poly.entity_id
_entity_poly.type
_entity_poly.pdbx_seq_one_letter_code
_entity_poly.pdbx_strand_id
1 'polypeptide(L)' 'MKEIFEFCDDVTVFRDGQFIAEREVSSLDEDRLIEMMVGRKLEDQYPHLDKAPGAVRLKVGQPLRPGGG' A
#
# COMPACT_ATOMS: atom_id res chain seq x y z
N MET A 1 -0.55 3.08 9.28
CA MET A 1 -1.58 2.27 9.98
C MET A 1 -1.31 2.14 11.47
N LYS A 2 -0.04 1.98 11.89
CA LYS A 2 0.37 1.94 13.32
C LYS A 2 -0.25 2.97 14.26
N GLU A 3 -0.38 4.24 13.86
CA GLU A 3 -0.99 5.27 14.72
C GLU A 3 -2.44 4.96 15.12
N ILE A 4 -3.22 4.32 14.24
CA ILE A 4 -4.59 3.92 14.55
C ILE A 4 -4.59 2.80 15.59
N PHE A 5 -3.66 1.85 15.48
CA PHE A 5 -3.53 0.77 16.45
C PHE A 5 -2.93 1.21 17.80
N GLU A 6 -2.22 2.33 17.82
CA GLU A 6 -1.53 2.84 19.01
C GLU A 6 -2.39 3.81 19.83
N PHE A 7 -3.27 4.57 19.18
CA PHE A 7 -4.05 5.64 19.82
C PHE A 7 -5.57 5.43 19.78
N CYS A 8 -6.08 4.41 19.09
CA CYS A 8 -7.52 4.15 19.01
C CYS A 8 -7.89 2.83 19.71
N ASP A 9 -9.03 2.84 20.39
CA ASP A 9 -9.60 1.66 21.03
C ASP A 9 -10.60 0.94 20.11
N ASP A 10 -11.36 1.69 19.31
CA ASP A 10 -12.40 1.20 18.42
C ASP A 10 -12.26 1.77 17.01
N VAL A 11 -12.60 0.95 16.00
CA VAL A 11 -12.59 1.34 14.60
C VAL A 11 -13.90 0.96 13.92
N THR A 12 -14.47 1.93 13.20
CA THR A 12 -15.66 1.75 12.38
C THR A 12 -15.33 1.99 10.92
N VAL A 13 -15.62 1.00 10.08
CA VAL A 13 -15.32 1.03 8.66
C VAL A 13 -16.61 1.30 7.87
N PHE A 14 -16.58 2.37 7.08
CA PHE A 14 -17.60 2.69 6.09
C PHE A 14 -17.03 2.57 4.69
N ARG A 15 -17.78 1.95 3.78
CA ARG A 15 -17.41 1.79 2.38
C ARG A 15 -18.62 2.06 1.51
N ASP A 16 -18.44 2.84 0.44
CA ASP A 16 -19.51 3.16 -0.52
C ASP A 16 -20.79 3.72 0.15
N GLY A 17 -20.62 4.45 1.26
CA GLY A 17 -21.71 4.98 2.08
C GLY A 17 -22.44 3.95 2.95
N GLN A 18 -21.96 2.71 2.99
CA GLN A 18 -22.50 1.62 3.78
C GLN A 18 -21.61 1.29 4.97
N PHE A 19 -22.24 0.90 6.07
CA PHE A 19 -21.55 0.38 7.24
C PHE A 19 -21.04 -1.03 6.94
N ILE A 20 -19.73 -1.25 7.13
CA ILE A 20 -19.09 -2.55 6.90
C ILE A 20 -18.92 -3.30 8.21
N ALA A 21 -18.24 -2.69 9.18
CA ALA A 21 -17.95 -3.31 10.46
C ALA A 21 -17.53 -2.27 11.51
N GLU A 22 -17.73 -2.62 12.78
CA GLU A 22 -17.26 -1.89 13.95
C GLU A 22 -16.64 -2.89 14.92
N ARG A 23 -15.39 -2.68 15.31
CA ARG A 23 -14.63 -3.61 16.14
C ARG A 23 -13.58 -2.88 16.96
N GLU A 24 -13.26 -3.45 18.11
CA GLU A 24 -12.13 -3.02 18.92
C GLU A 24 -10.82 -3.27 18.16
N VAL A 25 -9.94 -2.27 18.20
CA VAL A 25 -8.58 -2.29 17.67
C VAL A 25 -7.76 -3.43 18.28
N SER A 26 -8.00 -3.73 19.56
CA SER A 26 -7.38 -4.83 20.30
C SER A 26 -7.62 -6.22 19.67
N SER A 27 -8.75 -6.36 18.97
CA SER A 27 -9.23 -7.61 18.37
C SER A 27 -8.93 -7.73 16.88
N LEU A 28 -8.24 -6.72 16.33
CA LEU A 28 -8.12 -6.51 14.90
C LEU A 28 -6.67 -6.55 14.42
N ASP A 29 -6.45 -7.18 13.28
CA ASP A 29 -5.14 -7.21 12.63
C ASP A 29 -5.08 -6.13 11.54
N GLU A 30 -3.87 -5.62 11.27
CA GLU A 30 -3.65 -4.59 10.22
C GLU A 30 -4.21 -5.07 8.86
N ASP A 31 -3.92 -6.30 8.47
CA ASP A 31 -4.39 -6.89 7.21
C ASP A 31 -5.92 -6.94 7.14
N ARG A 32 -6.59 -7.34 8.23
CA ARG A 32 -8.06 -7.38 8.30
C ARG A 32 -8.67 -6.00 8.18
N LEU A 33 -8.05 -4.98 8.78
CA LEU A 33 -8.53 -3.61 8.66
C LEU A 33 -8.42 -3.13 7.20
N ILE A 34 -7.29 -3.40 6.54
CA ILE A 34 -7.10 -3.07 5.12
C ILE A 34 -8.13 -3.78 4.25
N GLU A 35 -8.37 -5.06 4.51
CA GLU A 35 -9.38 -5.85 3.80
C GLU A 35 -10.79 -5.26 3.96
N MET A 36 -11.17 -4.80 5.15
CA MET A 36 -12.47 -4.15 5.36
C MET A 36 -12.56 -2.79 4.67
N MET A 37 -11.47 -1.99 4.68
CA MET A 37 -11.44 -0.68 4.05
C MET A 37 -11.52 -0.74 2.52
N VAL A 38 -10.85 -1.71 1.90
CA VAL A 38 -10.81 -1.84 0.43
C VAL A 38 -11.85 -2.85 -0.09
N GLY A 39 -12.32 -3.73 0.80
CA GLY A 39 -13.30 -4.80 0.58
C GLY A 39 -12.92 -5.73 -0.58
N ARG A 40 -11.63 -6.09 -0.60
CA ARG A 40 -10.98 -7.11 -1.42
C ARG A 40 -9.89 -7.72 -0.53
N LYS A 41 -9.58 -9.00 -0.72
CA LYS A 41 -8.42 -9.61 -0.04
C LYS A 41 -7.16 -8.84 -0.40
N LEU A 42 -6.22 -8.70 0.55
CA LEU A 42 -4.95 -7.99 0.30
C LEU A 42 -4.19 -8.58 -0.91
N GLU A 43 -4.39 -9.88 -1.14
CA GLU A 43 -3.95 -10.67 -2.31
C GLU A 43 -4.33 -10.03 -3.67
N ASP A 44 -5.47 -9.34 -3.76
CA ASP A 44 -5.95 -8.68 -4.99
C ASP A 44 -5.43 -7.24 -5.16
N GLN A 45 -4.95 -6.60 -4.09
CA GLN A 45 -4.40 -5.24 -4.15
C GLN A 45 -2.94 -5.21 -4.59
N TYR A 46 -2.19 -6.26 -4.26
CA TYR A 46 -0.81 -6.45 -4.69
C TYR A 46 -0.69 -7.77 -5.45
N PRO A 47 -1.28 -7.89 -6.65
CA PRO A 47 -0.93 -9.03 -7.50
C PRO A 47 0.59 -9.02 -7.64
N HIS A 48 1.22 -10.16 -7.34
CA HIS A 48 2.62 -10.41 -7.65
C HIS A 48 2.79 -10.29 -9.16
N LEU A 49 3.00 -9.07 -9.62
CA LEU A 49 3.32 -8.77 -10.99
C LEU A 49 4.76 -9.24 -11.18
N ASP A 50 4.92 -10.48 -11.64
CA ASP A 50 6.13 -10.97 -12.31
C ASP A 50 6.37 -10.11 -13.57
N LYS A 51 6.72 -8.84 -13.36
CA LYS A 51 7.13 -7.93 -14.41
C LYS A 51 8.57 -8.26 -14.70
N ALA A 52 8.79 -9.00 -15.79
CA ALA A 52 10.09 -8.95 -16.47
C ALA A 52 10.45 -7.47 -16.65
N PRO A 53 11.67 -7.03 -16.28
CA PRO A 53 12.05 -5.64 -16.45
C PRO A 53 11.85 -5.25 -17.92
N GLY A 54 10.94 -4.30 -18.15
CA GLY A 54 10.65 -3.80 -19.49
C GLY A 54 11.89 -3.20 -20.13
N ALA A 55 11.87 -3.05 -21.46
CA ALA A 55 13.00 -2.47 -22.19
C ALA A 55 13.42 -1.13 -21.58
N VAL A 56 14.72 -0.95 -21.32
CA VAL A 56 15.30 0.24 -20.70
C VAL A 56 14.83 1.49 -21.45
N ARG A 57 13.96 2.28 -20.81
CA ARG A 57 13.38 3.49 -21.40
C ARG A 57 14.28 4.71 -21.24
N LEU A 58 15.17 4.69 -20.25
CA LEU A 58 16.10 5.77 -19.97
C LEU A 58 17.44 5.18 -19.55
N LYS A 59 18.43 5.30 -20.42
CA LYS A 59 19.83 4.94 -20.13
C LYS A 59 20.60 6.25 -19.98
N VAL A 60 20.96 6.60 -18.74
CA VAL A 60 21.80 7.77 -18.49
C VAL A 60 23.23 7.40 -18.85
N GLY A 61 23.73 7.97 -19.95
CA GLY A 61 25.14 7.95 -20.29
C GLY A 61 25.89 8.90 -19.36
N GLN A 62 27.07 8.49 -18.89
CA GLN A 62 27.95 9.34 -18.09
C GLN A 62 28.14 10.71 -18.75
N PRO A 63 28.24 11.81 -17.98
CA PRO A 63 28.66 13.08 -18.55
C PRO A 63 30.13 12.93 -18.97
N LEU A 64 30.39 12.85 -20.28
CA LEU A 64 31.73 13.10 -20.81
C LEU A 64 32.03 14.58 -20.58
N ARG A 65 32.86 14.88 -19.58
CA ARG A 65 33.50 16.18 -19.45
C ARG A 65 34.56 16.28 -20.57
N PRO A 66 34.43 17.20 -21.53
CA PRO A 66 35.46 17.38 -22.55
C PRO A 66 36.50 18.39 -22.07
N GLY A 67 37.77 17.96 -21.99
CA GLY A 67 38.98 18.81 -21.90
C GLY A 67 39.12 19.65 -20.62
N GLY A 68 40.30 20.00 -20.13
CA GLY A 68 41.59 20.17 -20.76
C GLY A 68 42.12 21.54 -20.37
N GLY A 69 43.22 21.60 -19.62
CA GLY A 69 43.87 22.80 -19.09
C GLY A 69 44.62 22.50 -17.81
#